data_AF-A0A6N8TH19-F1
#
_entry.id   AF-A0A6N8TH19-F1
#
_cell.length_a   1.000
_cell.length_b   1.000
_cell.length_c   1.000
_cell.angle_alpha   90.00
_cell.angle_beta   90.00
_cell.angle_gamma   90.00
#
_symmetry.space_group_name_H-M   'P 1'
#
loop_
_entity.id
_entity.type
_entity.pdbx_description
1 polymer ?
#
loop_
_entity_poly.entity_id
_entity_poly.type
_entity_poly.pdbx_seq_one_letter_code
_entity_poly.pdbx_strand_id
1 'polypeptide(L)'
;MYPSPATIVGRSCGTCTLCCRLPDIDLFDKPANVWCRHCVAGKGCSIYADRPSVCRDFLCLWMTDAGLDKAWEPSRSHMMVYRQGPQVTVLVDPDYPDIWCSEPYHAQLRAWAEEAEATGGYVIVFRQDDVFKI
;
A
#
# COMPACT_ATOMS: atom_id res chain seq x y z
N MET A 1 -23.65 8.87 2.51
CA MET A 1 -22.98 7.63 2.09
C MET A 1 -22.02 7.99 0.97
N TYR A 2 -20.72 8.04 1.24
CA TYR A 2 -19.73 8.14 0.17
C TYR A 2 -19.63 6.76 -0.49
N PRO A 3 -19.65 6.65 -1.82
CA PRO A 3 -19.54 5.36 -2.49
C PRO A 3 -18.18 4.74 -2.10
N SER A 4 -18.20 3.49 -1.63
CA SER A 4 -16.97 2.71 -1.48
C SER A 4 -16.27 2.64 -2.84
N PRO A 5 -14.94 2.81 -2.91
CA PRO A 5 -14.22 2.73 -4.17
C PRO A 5 -14.50 1.38 -4.82
N ALA A 6 -14.89 1.40 -6.10
CA ALA A 6 -15.08 0.16 -6.85
C ALA A 6 -13.72 -0.53 -7.01
N THR A 7 -13.63 -1.79 -6.58
CA THR A 7 -12.46 -2.62 -6.82
C THR A 7 -12.41 -3.07 -8.28
N ILE A 8 -11.22 -3.16 -8.86
CA ILE A 8 -10.99 -3.71 -10.19
C ILE A 8 -11.33 -5.22 -10.19
N VAL A 9 -12.10 -5.66 -11.18
CA VAL A 9 -12.48 -7.08 -11.32
C VAL A 9 -11.23 -7.96 -11.39
N GLY A 10 -11.21 -9.02 -10.58
CA GLY A 10 -10.09 -9.96 -10.51
C GLY A 10 -8.94 -9.52 -9.60
N ARG A 11 -9.00 -8.33 -8.98
CA ARG A 11 -8.02 -7.90 -7.97
C ARG A 11 -8.62 -8.08 -6.58
N SER A 12 -7.93 -8.85 -5.74
CA SER A 12 -8.31 -9.08 -4.35
C SER A 12 -7.05 -9.21 -3.49
N CYS A 13 -7.20 -9.15 -2.16
CA CYS A 13 -6.06 -9.32 -1.26
C CYS A 13 -5.41 -10.71 -1.40
N GLY A 14 -6.17 -11.77 -1.70
CA GLY A 14 -5.63 -13.13 -1.76
C GLY A 14 -4.89 -13.50 -0.47
N THR A 15 -3.61 -13.86 -0.59
CA THR A 15 -2.70 -14.15 0.53
C THR A 15 -1.89 -12.94 1.01
N CYS A 16 -2.02 -11.79 0.33
CA CYS A 16 -1.30 -10.58 0.69
C CYS A 16 -1.75 -10.07 2.07
N THR A 17 -0.77 -9.70 2.90
CA THR A 17 -0.99 -9.23 4.27
C THR A 17 -0.23 -7.94 4.60
N LEU A 18 0.30 -7.23 3.60
CA LEU A 18 1.13 -6.03 3.84
C LEU A 18 0.38 -4.88 4.53
N CYS A 19 -0.93 -4.74 4.32
CA CYS A 19 -1.74 -3.75 5.06
C CYS A 19 -1.78 -4.00 6.58
N CYS A 20 -1.49 -5.23 7.01
CA CYS A 20 -1.39 -5.58 8.42
C CYS A 20 0.01 -5.35 8.99
N ARG A 21 1.04 -5.14 8.17
CA ARG A 21 2.43 -4.92 8.61
C ARG A 21 2.84 -3.46 8.48
N LEU A 22 2.73 -2.92 7.27
CA LEU A 22 3.42 -1.69 6.88
C LEU A 22 2.87 -0.40 7.52
N PRO A 23 1.56 -0.10 7.47
CA PRO A 23 1.08 1.18 7.96
C PRO A 23 1.10 1.22 9.49
N ASP A 24 1.26 2.42 10.04
CA ASP A 24 0.88 2.69 11.43
C ASP A 24 -0.66 2.73 11.56
N ILE A 25 -1.21 2.22 12.67
CA ILE A 25 -2.64 2.30 12.96
C ILE A 25 -2.85 2.66 14.44
N ASP A 26 -3.12 3.93 14.68
CA ASP A 26 -3.38 4.50 16.02
C ASP A 26 -4.55 3.82 16.76
N LEU A 27 -5.61 3.41 16.04
CA LEU A 27 -6.87 2.93 16.65
C LEU A 27 -6.68 1.76 17.63
N PHE A 28 -5.62 0.96 17.45
CA PHE A 28 -5.31 -0.18 18.32
C PHE A 28 -3.80 -0.31 18.54
N ASP A 29 -3.09 0.83 18.55
CA ASP A 29 -1.67 0.94 18.86
C ASP A 29 -0.80 -0.04 18.05
N LYS A 30 -0.97 -0.05 16.72
CA LYS A 30 -0.17 -0.90 15.82
C LYS A 30 0.92 -0.07 15.14
N PRO A 31 2.18 -0.16 15.59
CA PRO A 31 3.29 0.57 14.97
C PRO A 31 3.46 0.22 13.48
N ALA A 32 3.97 1.17 12.70
CA ALA A 32 4.45 0.91 11.35
C ALA A 32 5.48 -0.24 11.31
N ASN A 33 5.50 -0.98 10.22
CA ASN A 33 6.42 -2.12 9.96
C ASN A 33 6.32 -3.31 10.93
N VAL A 34 5.43 -3.25 11.94
CA VAL A 34 5.15 -4.34 12.88
C VAL A 34 3.87 -5.07 12.47
N TRP A 35 3.91 -6.40 12.55
CA TRP A 35 2.74 -7.24 12.28
C TRP A 35 1.61 -6.96 13.27
N CYS A 36 0.41 -6.70 12.73
CA CYS A 36 -0.81 -6.69 13.51
C CYS A 36 -0.98 -8.01 14.26
N ARG A 37 -1.34 -7.95 15.54
CA ARG A 37 -1.58 -9.12 16.40
C ARG A 37 -2.63 -10.12 15.87
N HIS A 38 -3.51 -9.67 14.97
CA HIS A 38 -4.54 -10.48 14.35
C HIS A 38 -4.13 -11.06 13.00
N CYS A 39 -2.98 -10.66 12.46
CA CYS A 39 -2.52 -11.11 11.16
C CYS A 39 -1.76 -12.42 11.29
N VAL A 40 -2.14 -13.39 10.44
CA VAL A 40 -1.32 -14.55 10.16
C VAL A 40 -0.65 -14.30 8.81
N ALA A 41 0.65 -13.98 8.85
CA ALA A 41 1.42 -13.61 7.66
C ALA A 41 1.24 -14.64 6.53
N GLY A 42 0.96 -14.14 5.32
CA GLY A 42 0.70 -14.95 4.13
C GLY A 42 -0.64 -15.71 4.13
N LYS A 43 -1.44 -15.63 5.20
CA LYS A 43 -2.76 -16.30 5.30
C LYS A 43 -3.93 -15.33 5.45
N GLY A 44 -3.70 -14.14 6.01
CA GLY A 44 -4.74 -13.11 6.20
C GLY A 44 -5.00 -12.76 7.66
N CYS A 45 -6.06 -11.98 7.88
CA CYS A 45 -6.49 -11.58 9.23
C CYS A 45 -7.34 -12.68 9.88
N SER A 46 -7.01 -13.08 11.10
CA SER A 46 -7.74 -14.11 11.85
C SER A 46 -9.13 -13.63 12.30
N ILE A 47 -9.35 -12.32 12.38
CA ILE A 47 -10.64 -11.70 12.70
C ILE A 47 -11.24 -10.99 11.48
N TYR A 48 -11.02 -11.52 10.26
CA TYR A 48 -11.39 -10.81 9.03
C TYR A 48 -12.84 -10.31 9.03
N ALA A 49 -13.81 -11.11 9.50
CA ALA A 49 -15.22 -10.71 9.58
C ALA A 49 -15.46 -9.54 10.55
N ASP A 50 -14.69 -9.47 11.64
CA ASP A 50 -14.82 -8.50 12.74
C ASP A 50 -13.77 -7.38 12.66
N ARG A 51 -13.05 -7.28 11.54
CA ARG A 51 -11.98 -6.29 11.39
C ARG A 51 -12.50 -4.87 11.63
N PRO A 52 -11.73 -4.01 12.35
CA PRO A 52 -12.09 -2.62 12.58
C PRO A 52 -12.36 -1.87 11.27
N SER A 53 -13.14 -0.78 11.33
CA SER A 53 -13.52 0.02 10.14
C SER A 53 -12.29 0.46 9.34
N VAL A 54 -11.22 0.92 10.00
CA VAL A 54 -9.97 1.31 9.34
C VAL A 54 -9.38 0.20 8.45
N CYS A 55 -9.50 -1.06 8.86
CA CYS A 55 -9.06 -2.21 8.05
C CYS A 55 -10.10 -2.65 7.02
N ARG A 56 -11.40 -2.38 7.27
CA ARG A 56 -12.50 -2.75 6.38
C ARG A 56 -12.63 -1.82 5.18
N ASP A 57 -12.45 -0.54 5.44
CA ASP A 57 -12.70 0.54 4.49
C ASP A 57 -11.46 0.84 3.63
N PHE A 58 -10.29 0.34 4.05
CA PHE A 58 -9.05 0.50 3.30
C PHE A 58 -9.01 -0.38 2.05
N LEU A 59 -8.71 0.25 0.91
CA LEU A 59 -8.35 -0.42 -0.33
C LEU A 59 -7.01 0.15 -0.83
N CYS A 60 -6.01 -0.72 -1.04
CA CYS A 60 -4.75 -0.28 -1.64
C CYS A 60 -4.93 0.09 -3.11
N LEU A 61 -4.00 0.88 -3.65
CA LEU A 61 -4.07 1.41 -5.01
C LEU A 61 -4.15 0.30 -6.06
N TRP A 62 -3.45 -0.82 -5.82
CA TRP A 62 -3.54 -2.01 -6.67
C TRP A 62 -5.00 -2.48 -6.83
N MET A 63 -5.83 -2.43 -5.80
CA MET A 63 -7.21 -2.89 -5.90
C MET A 63 -8.13 -1.92 -6.63
N THR A 64 -7.77 -0.65 -6.77
CA THR A 64 -8.68 0.41 -7.25
C THR A 64 -8.22 1.08 -8.55
N ASP A 65 -6.95 0.99 -8.92
CA ASP A 65 -6.38 1.67 -10.08
C ASP A 65 -6.02 0.68 -11.20
N ALA A 66 -6.80 0.66 -12.27
CA ALA A 66 -6.58 -0.21 -13.43
C ALA A 66 -5.27 0.06 -14.17
N GLY A 67 -4.66 1.25 -14.01
CA GLY A 67 -3.41 1.65 -14.64
C GLY A 67 -2.17 1.00 -14.02
N LEU A 68 -2.27 0.47 -12.79
CA LEU A 68 -1.19 -0.33 -12.20
C LEU A 68 -1.14 -1.70 -12.88
N ASP A 69 0.05 -2.14 -13.26
CA ASP A 69 0.26 -3.46 -13.84
C ASP A 69 0.42 -4.54 -12.75
N LYS A 70 0.44 -5.82 -13.16
CA LYS A 70 0.59 -6.95 -12.22
C LYS A 70 1.93 -6.98 -11.47
N ALA A 71 2.95 -6.21 -11.86
CA ALA A 71 4.18 -6.12 -11.08
C ALA A 71 3.90 -5.40 -9.76
N TRP A 72 2.98 -4.43 -9.74
CA TRP A 72 2.57 -3.70 -8.54
C TRP A 72 1.62 -4.44 -7.59
N GLU A 73 1.26 -5.70 -7.89
CA GLU A 73 0.57 -6.53 -6.91
C GLU A 73 1.43 -6.59 -5.63
N PRO A 74 0.92 -6.21 -4.45
CA PRO A 74 1.77 -6.03 -3.26
C PRO A 74 2.51 -7.28 -2.80
N SER A 75 1.95 -8.47 -3.07
CA SER A 75 2.61 -9.77 -2.81
C SER A 75 3.83 -10.02 -3.70
N ARG A 76 3.97 -9.29 -4.81
CA ARG A 76 5.05 -9.40 -5.81
C ARG A 76 6.02 -8.23 -5.73
N SER A 77 5.50 -7.01 -5.53
CA SER A 77 6.31 -5.80 -5.42
C SER A 77 6.94 -5.60 -4.05
N HIS A 78 6.43 -6.29 -3.02
CA HIS A 78 6.80 -6.05 -1.62
C HIS A 78 6.54 -4.59 -1.19
N MET A 79 5.56 -3.94 -1.83
CA MET A 79 5.20 -2.54 -1.56
C MET A 79 3.68 -2.39 -1.47
N MET A 80 3.23 -1.55 -0.54
CA MET A 80 1.83 -1.14 -0.45
C MET A 80 1.70 0.32 -0.87
N VAL A 81 0.91 0.55 -1.92
CA VAL A 81 0.62 1.89 -2.44
C VAL A 81 -0.80 2.31 -2.06
N TYR A 82 -1.00 3.56 -1.66
CA TYR A 82 -2.31 4.16 -1.46
C TYR A 82 -2.26 5.68 -1.72
N ARG A 83 -3.43 6.30 -1.93
CA ARG A 83 -3.56 7.75 -2.16
C ARG A 83 -4.25 8.43 -0.99
N GLN A 84 -3.76 9.61 -0.61
CA GLN A 84 -4.37 10.49 0.39
C GLN A 84 -4.32 11.93 -0.12
N GLY A 85 -5.46 12.41 -0.61
CA GLY A 85 -5.52 13.72 -1.28
C GLY A 85 -4.53 13.79 -2.46
N PRO A 86 -3.63 14.79 -2.49
CA PRO A 86 -2.65 14.96 -3.57
C PRO A 86 -1.41 14.04 -3.45
N GLN A 87 -1.29 13.27 -2.35
CA GLN A 87 -0.13 12.41 -2.10
C GLN A 87 -0.39 10.97 -2.54
N VAL A 88 0.56 10.40 -3.28
CA VAL A 88 0.72 8.95 -3.43
C VAL A 88 1.75 8.48 -2.40
N THR A 89 1.34 7.57 -1.52
CA THR A 89 2.23 6.97 -0.52
C THR A 89 2.58 5.56 -0.90
N VAL A 90 3.86 5.23 -0.82
CA VAL A 90 4.42 3.90 -1.03
C VAL A 90 5.10 3.47 0.26
N LEU A 91 4.61 2.41 0.89
CA LEU A 91 5.28 1.77 2.01
C LEU A 91 6.05 0.54 1.50
N VAL A 92 7.34 0.48 1.78
CA VAL A 92 8.21 -0.63 1.38
C VAL A 92 8.30 -1.67 2.50
N ASP A 93 8.17 -2.95 2.16
CA ASP A 93 8.39 -4.04 3.14
C ASP A 93 9.83 -4.00 3.66
N PRO A 94 10.05 -3.94 4.99
CA PRO A 94 11.40 -3.93 5.56
C PRO A 94 12.25 -5.15 5.18
N ASP A 95 11.63 -6.27 4.77
CA ASP A 95 12.38 -7.45 4.32
C ASP A 95 12.95 -7.28 2.90
N TYR A 96 12.51 -6.24 2.17
CA TYR A 96 12.91 -5.93 0.79
C TYR A 96 13.18 -4.42 0.62
N PRO A 97 14.08 -3.82 1.42
CA PRO A 97 14.15 -2.37 1.61
C PRO A 97 14.55 -1.58 0.35
N ASP A 98 15.18 -2.24 -0.63
CA ASP A 98 15.71 -1.59 -1.82
C ASP A 98 14.95 -2.01 -3.11
N ILE A 99 13.84 -2.78 -2.98
CA ILE A 99 13.05 -3.26 -4.13
C ILE A 99 12.51 -2.10 -4.99
N TRP A 100 12.15 -0.99 -4.36
CA TRP A 100 11.60 0.21 -5.01
C TRP A 100 12.61 0.91 -5.94
N CYS A 101 13.91 0.66 -5.76
CA CYS A 101 14.99 1.15 -6.62
C CYS A 101 15.21 0.28 -7.86
N SER A 102 14.64 -0.94 -7.90
CA SER A 102 14.74 -1.83 -9.05
C SER A 102 13.69 -1.49 -10.13
N GLU A 103 14.00 -1.84 -11.37
CA GLU A 103 13.02 -1.79 -12.45
C GLU A 103 11.99 -2.93 -12.32
N PRO A 104 10.70 -2.69 -12.64
CA PRO A 104 10.16 -1.47 -13.27
C PRO A 104 9.77 -0.35 -12.29
N TYR A 105 9.92 -0.58 -10.97
CA TYR A 105 9.35 0.28 -9.95
C TYR A 105 9.96 1.67 -9.93
N HIS A 106 11.29 1.76 -10.02
CA HIS A 106 11.97 3.04 -9.94
C HIS A 106 11.60 3.98 -11.09
N ALA A 107 11.55 3.50 -12.33
CA ALA A 107 11.10 4.31 -13.47
C ALA A 107 9.64 4.76 -13.30
N GLN A 108 8.77 3.86 -12.84
CA GLN A 108 7.35 4.16 -12.69
C GLN A 108 7.06 5.13 -11.53
N LEU A 109 7.82 5.05 -10.43
CA LEU A 109 7.72 6.01 -9.33
C LEU A 109 8.07 7.43 -9.78
N ARG A 110 9.12 7.59 -10.60
CA ARG A 110 9.48 8.89 -11.18
C ARG A 110 8.41 9.42 -12.12
N ALA A 111 7.86 8.56 -12.99
CA ALA A 111 6.76 8.95 -13.86
C ALA A 111 5.53 9.42 -13.06
N TRP A 112 5.17 8.71 -11.98
CA TRP A 112 4.10 9.14 -11.09
C TRP A 112 4.41 10.46 -10.39
N ALA A 113 5.66 10.71 -10.02
CA ALA A 113 6.06 11.97 -9.40
C ALA A 113 5.90 13.14 -10.38
N GLU A 114 6.37 12.99 -11.63
CA GLU A 114 6.21 14.00 -12.70
C GLU A 114 4.73 14.30 -12.99
N GLU A 115 3.90 13.25 -13.12
CA GLU A 115 2.45 13.38 -13.34
C GLU A 115 1.74 14.04 -12.15
N ALA A 116 2.11 13.65 -10.93
CA ALA A 116 1.52 14.21 -9.72
C ALA A 116 1.89 15.70 -9.60
N GLU A 117 3.15 16.07 -9.80
CA GLU A 117 3.61 17.47 -9.70
C GLU A 117 2.89 18.38 -10.69
N ALA A 118 2.59 17.90 -11.90
CA ALA A 118 1.81 18.64 -12.90
C ALA A 118 0.40 19.04 -12.40
N THR A 119 -0.12 18.36 -11.37
CA THR A 119 -1.42 18.62 -10.74
C THR A 119 -1.31 19.09 -9.28
N GLY A 120 -0.10 19.42 -8.82
CA GLY A 120 0.17 19.85 -7.44
C GLY A 120 0.25 18.71 -6.41
N GLY A 121 0.34 17.47 -6.88
CA GLY A 121 0.59 16.27 -6.09
C GLY A 121 2.06 15.89 -5.96
N TYR A 122 2.33 14.79 -5.25
CA TYR A 122 3.67 14.26 -5.03
C TYR A 122 3.65 12.79 -4.61
N VAL A 123 4.79 12.11 -4.78
CA VAL A 123 4.98 10.70 -4.40
C VAL A 123 5.98 10.61 -3.24
N ILE A 124 5.59 9.92 -2.17
CA ILE A 124 6.46 9.64 -1.02
C ILE A 124 6.68 8.15 -0.90
N VAL A 125 7.93 7.73 -0.79
CA VAL A 125 8.35 6.37 -0.45
C VAL A 125 8.85 6.34 0.99
N PHE A 126 8.26 5.46 1.80
CA PHE A 126 8.71 5.15 3.15
C PHE A 126 9.46 3.81 3.12
N ARG A 127 10.74 3.85 3.50
CA ARG A 127 11.61 2.69 3.68
C ARG A 127 12.00 2.65 5.15
N GLN A 128 11.30 1.83 5.94
CA GLN A 128 11.46 1.82 7.40
C GLN A 128 11.26 3.24 7.98
N ASP A 129 12.32 3.84 8.54
CA ASP A 129 12.31 5.18 9.12
C ASP A 129 12.74 6.27 8.11
N ASP A 130 13.23 5.87 6.94
CA ASP A 130 13.64 6.77 5.87
C ASP A 130 12.43 7.21 5.02
N VAL A 131 12.39 8.49 4.68
CA VAL A 131 11.34 9.08 3.84
C VAL A 131 11.97 9.73 2.61
N PHE A 132 11.53 9.30 1.43
CA PHE A 132 11.98 9.82 0.16
C PHE A 132 10.82 10.49 -0.56
N LYS A 133 10.96 11.78 -0.87
CA LYS A 133 10.17 12.37 -1.96
C LYS A 133 10.85 11.98 -3.27
N ILE A 134 10.11 11.29 -4.13
CA ILE A 134 10.54 10.98 -5.51
C ILE A 134 10.44 12.25 -6.35
#